data_AF-A0A1G8S423-F1
#
_entry.id   AF-A0A1G8S423-F1
#
_cell.length_a   1.000
_cell.length_b   1.000
_cell.length_c   1.000
_cell.angle_alpha   90.00
_cell.angle_beta   90.00
_cell.angle_gamma   90.00
#
_symmetry.space_group_name_H-M   'P 1'
#
loop_
_entity.id
_entity.type
_entity.pdbx_description
1 polymer ?
#
loop_
_entity_poly.entity_id
_entity_poly.type
_entity_poly.pdbx_seq_one_letter_code
_entity_poly.pdbx_strand_id
1 'polypeptide(L)'
;MSESGSETAESAAVPVVAVVGRPNVGKSTLVNRILGRREAVVQDVAGVTRDRIPYDAMWGGRRFTIVDTGGWEPDARGLQAQVSAQAERAVVTADLVLFVVDARTGATETDMVVARTLRRSQRPVILVATKVDDERAEPDTAELWSLGLGEPHPVSGLHGRGSGDLLDEILDKLPDAPMETEEEGGPRRVALVGRPNVGKSSLLNKITGEERSVVDSVAGTTIDPVDSLVELDSEIWKFVDTAGLRKRVKQATGMEFYASLRTASAIEAAEVAVVLLDASETISEQDQRVITSVLDAGRALVIAFNKWDLVDEDRRETLEREISRDLSRLQWAPRVNVSAKTGRAVEKLAIALRTSLDSWDRRISTGRLNAWLTEVVQQTPPPARGGKAPRVLFATQADVRPPRFVLFSTGFLEAGYRRFIERRLREDFDFTGTPIEISVRVREKRGPKR
;
A
#
# COMPACT_ATOMS: atom_id res chain seq x y z
N MET A 1 -7.74 -7.92 -46.66
CA MET A 1 -8.84 -8.21 -45.72
C MET A 1 -8.36 -9.28 -44.77
N SER A 2 -7.91 -8.86 -43.60
CA SER A 2 -7.55 -9.74 -42.49
C SER A 2 -7.94 -8.97 -41.24
N GLU A 3 -9.12 -9.29 -40.73
CA GLU A 3 -9.65 -8.78 -39.47
C GLU A 3 -8.75 -9.27 -38.34
N SER A 4 -7.97 -8.36 -37.75
CA SER A 4 -7.36 -8.58 -36.44
C SER A 4 -8.42 -8.26 -35.38
N GLY A 5 -9.08 -9.30 -34.88
CA GLY A 5 -9.95 -9.18 -33.71
C GLY A 5 -9.15 -8.69 -32.51
N SER A 6 -9.48 -7.50 -32.01
CA SER A 6 -9.05 -7.04 -30.70
C SER A 6 -9.85 -7.81 -29.64
N GLU A 7 -9.26 -8.85 -29.07
CA GLU A 7 -9.76 -9.42 -27.81
C GLU A 7 -9.60 -8.34 -26.73
N THR A 8 -10.72 -7.76 -26.34
CA THR A 8 -10.86 -6.95 -25.13
C THR A 8 -10.44 -7.80 -23.94
N ALA A 9 -9.35 -7.44 -23.27
CA ALA A 9 -8.98 -8.03 -21.99
C ALA A 9 -10.12 -7.76 -20.99
N GLU A 10 -10.92 -8.79 -20.69
CA GLU A 10 -11.87 -8.76 -19.58
C GLU A 10 -11.07 -8.46 -18.30
N SER A 11 -11.47 -7.41 -17.59
CA SER A 11 -10.99 -7.11 -16.24
C SER A 11 -11.20 -8.35 -15.36
N ALA A 12 -10.13 -9.09 -15.10
CA ALA A 12 -10.20 -10.30 -14.30
C ALA A 12 -10.55 -9.92 -12.85
N ALA A 13 -11.69 -10.42 -12.36
CA ALA A 13 -12.22 -10.09 -11.05
C ALA A 13 -11.24 -10.47 -9.93
N VAL A 14 -11.07 -9.58 -8.94
CA VAL A 14 -10.24 -9.84 -7.76
C VAL A 14 -10.85 -11.01 -6.98
N PRO A 15 -10.12 -12.12 -6.76
CA PRO A 15 -10.70 -13.28 -6.11
C PRO A 15 -11.09 -13.00 -4.66
N VAL A 16 -12.18 -13.62 -4.22
CA VAL A 16 -12.74 -13.41 -2.88
C VAL A 16 -12.47 -14.61 -1.98
N VAL A 17 -11.85 -14.35 -0.83
CA VAL A 17 -11.60 -15.31 0.25
C VAL A 17 -12.57 -15.04 1.40
N ALA A 18 -13.48 -15.96 1.69
CA ALA A 18 -14.38 -15.83 2.85
C ALA A 18 -13.81 -16.53 4.08
N VAL A 19 -13.84 -15.86 5.23
CA VAL A 19 -13.42 -16.43 6.52
C VAL A 19 -14.66 -16.84 7.31
N VAL A 20 -14.80 -18.13 7.58
CA VAL A 20 -15.96 -18.73 8.24
C VAL A 20 -15.51 -19.53 9.45
N GLY A 21 -16.29 -19.49 10.52
CA GLY A 21 -16.01 -20.23 11.74
C GLY A 21 -16.88 -19.75 12.89
N ARG A 22 -16.93 -20.53 13.97
CA ARG A 22 -17.67 -20.19 15.19
C ARG A 22 -17.17 -18.88 15.85
N PRO A 23 -17.91 -18.29 16.80
CA PRO A 23 -17.38 -17.17 17.57
C PRO A 23 -16.12 -17.60 18.34
N ASN A 24 -15.20 -16.65 18.60
CA ASN A 24 -14.04 -16.82 19.47
C ASN A 24 -12.98 -17.87 19.05
N VAL A 25 -13.08 -18.42 17.83
CA VAL A 25 -12.06 -19.30 17.25
C VAL A 25 -10.80 -18.54 16.80
N GLY A 26 -10.85 -17.20 16.72
CA GLY A 26 -9.70 -16.37 16.33
C GLY A 26 -9.71 -15.87 14.88
N LYS A 27 -10.89 -15.83 14.22
CA LYS A 27 -11.07 -15.29 12.86
C LYS A 27 -10.48 -13.89 12.69
N SER A 28 -10.92 -12.93 13.50
CA SER A 28 -10.49 -11.53 13.35
C SER A 28 -8.99 -11.34 13.64
N THR A 29 -8.43 -12.14 14.56
CA THR A 29 -6.97 -12.17 14.80
C THR A 29 -6.21 -12.68 13.58
N LEU A 30 -6.73 -13.71 12.90
CA LEU A 30 -6.16 -14.24 11.66
C LEU A 30 -6.32 -13.24 10.50
N VAL A 31 -7.49 -12.63 10.34
CA VAL A 31 -7.74 -11.60 9.31
C VAL A 31 -6.78 -10.43 9.47
N ASN A 32 -6.66 -9.88 10.69
CA ASN A 32 -5.70 -8.80 10.98
C ASN A 32 -4.25 -9.20 10.68
N ARG A 33 -3.89 -10.47 10.93
CA ARG A 33 -2.57 -11.00 10.57
C ARG A 33 -2.34 -10.97 9.06
N ILE A 34 -3.33 -11.41 8.29
CA ILE A 34 -3.23 -11.44 6.82
C ILE A 34 -3.15 -10.02 6.25
N LEU A 35 -3.91 -9.07 6.80
CA LEU A 35 -3.95 -7.69 6.31
C LEU A 35 -2.68 -6.88 6.59
N GLY A 36 -1.80 -7.34 7.50
CA GLY A 36 -0.51 -6.69 7.79
C GLY A 36 -0.57 -5.30 8.43
N ARG A 37 -1.76 -4.72 8.60
CA ARG A 37 -2.01 -3.43 9.25
C ARG A 37 -2.52 -3.63 10.68
N ARG A 38 -2.07 -2.80 11.63
CA ARG A 38 -2.55 -2.82 13.02
C ARG A 38 -3.94 -2.19 13.24
N GLU A 39 -4.60 -1.67 12.21
CA GLU A 39 -5.81 -0.85 12.36
C GLU A 39 -6.92 -1.13 11.33
N ALA A 40 -7.32 -2.39 11.10
CA ALA A 40 -8.55 -2.68 10.34
C ALA A 40 -9.70 -3.23 11.19
N VAL A 41 -9.42 -3.75 12.39
CA VAL A 41 -10.46 -4.21 13.31
C VAL A 41 -10.11 -3.76 14.72
N VAL A 42 -10.50 -2.53 15.07
CA VAL A 42 -10.57 -2.09 16.48
C VAL A 42 -12.03 -2.13 16.94
N GLN A 43 -12.23 -2.97 17.95
CA GLN A 43 -13.35 -3.13 18.87
C GLN A 43 -14.68 -3.70 18.37
N ASP A 44 -15.01 -4.84 18.97
CA ASP A 44 -16.37 -5.33 19.20
C ASP A 44 -17.07 -4.40 20.20
N VAL A 45 -18.03 -3.62 19.70
CA VAL A 45 -19.11 -3.07 20.51
C VAL A 45 -20.29 -4.02 20.31
N ALA A 46 -20.70 -4.72 21.36
CA ALA A 46 -21.89 -5.57 21.34
C ALA A 46 -23.12 -4.73 20.91
N GLY A 47 -23.92 -5.24 19.97
CA GLY A 47 -25.15 -4.61 19.51
C GLY A 47 -25.12 -3.91 18.13
N VAL A 48 -24.12 -4.13 17.28
CA VAL A 48 -24.14 -3.63 15.89
C VAL A 48 -24.05 -4.80 14.93
N THR A 49 -25.13 -5.05 14.19
CA THR A 49 -25.15 -5.99 13.06
C THR A 49 -24.08 -5.59 12.05
N ARG A 50 -22.94 -6.28 12.07
CA ARG A 50 -21.85 -6.09 11.11
C ARG A 50 -22.21 -6.80 9.81
N ASP A 51 -22.65 -6.01 8.83
CA ASP A 51 -22.56 -6.42 7.44
C ASP A 51 -21.11 -6.76 7.06
N ARG A 52 -20.97 -7.64 6.08
CA ARG A 52 -19.71 -8.17 5.56
C ARG A 52 -18.79 -7.04 5.14
N ILE A 53 -17.72 -6.79 5.90
CA ILE A 53 -16.71 -5.79 5.52
C ILE A 53 -15.68 -6.52 4.64
N PRO A 54 -15.59 -6.20 3.34
CA PRO A 54 -14.49 -6.66 2.50
C PRO A 54 -13.22 -5.90 2.87
N TYR A 55 -12.10 -6.62 2.91
CA TYR A 55 -10.78 -6.07 3.16
C TYR A 55 -9.84 -6.48 2.02
N ASP A 56 -9.12 -5.51 1.46
CA ASP A 56 -8.12 -5.81 0.43
C ASP A 56 -6.86 -6.40 1.06
N ALA A 57 -6.44 -7.55 0.54
CA ALA A 57 -5.25 -8.27 0.96
C ALA A 57 -4.29 -8.47 -0.23
N MET A 58 -3.00 -8.55 0.09
CA MET A 58 -1.95 -8.78 -0.89
C MET A 58 -0.90 -9.72 -0.33
N TRP A 59 -0.58 -10.76 -1.09
CA TRP A 59 0.50 -11.69 -0.79
C TRP A 59 1.21 -12.09 -2.08
N GLY A 60 2.53 -12.17 -2.07
CA GLY A 60 3.31 -12.57 -3.27
C GLY A 60 3.07 -11.70 -4.52
N GLY A 61 2.56 -10.48 -4.37
CA GLY A 61 2.16 -9.61 -5.50
C GLY A 61 0.80 -9.92 -6.13
N ARG A 62 0.03 -10.88 -5.58
CA ARG A 62 -1.36 -11.16 -5.98
C ARG A 62 -2.34 -10.52 -5.00
N ARG A 63 -3.35 -9.83 -5.54
CA ARG A 63 -4.46 -9.22 -4.78
C ARG A 63 -5.59 -10.21 -4.61
N PHE A 64 -6.23 -10.18 -3.45
CA PHE A 64 -7.47 -10.87 -3.17
C PHE A 64 -8.25 -10.11 -2.10
N THR A 65 -9.57 -10.28 -2.08
CA THR A 65 -10.44 -9.65 -1.08
C THR A 65 -10.76 -10.64 0.02
N ILE A 66 -10.55 -10.28 1.27
CA ILE A 66 -10.96 -11.06 2.43
C ILE A 66 -12.30 -10.55 2.93
N VAL A 67 -13.26 -11.44 3.08
CA VAL A 67 -14.55 -11.14 3.68
C VAL A 67 -14.65 -11.87 5.02
N ASP A 68 -14.58 -11.11 6.13
CA ASP A 68 -14.85 -11.67 7.46
C ASP A 68 -16.36 -11.84 7.61
N THR A 69 -16.80 -13.09 7.71
CA THR A 69 -18.18 -13.38 8.05
C THR A 69 -18.24 -13.28 9.59
N GLY A 70 -18.61 -12.09 10.09
CA GLY A 70 -18.40 -11.64 11.47
C GLY A 70 -18.82 -12.58 12.62
N GLY A 71 -18.50 -12.16 13.85
CA GLY A 71 -18.88 -12.84 15.09
C GLY A 71 -20.38 -12.80 15.37
N TRP A 72 -20.90 -13.87 15.97
CA TRP A 72 -22.33 -14.16 16.15
C TRP A 72 -22.85 -13.59 17.46
N GLU A 73 -24.02 -12.95 17.46
CA GLU A 73 -24.85 -12.75 18.65
C GLU A 73 -25.95 -13.82 18.69
N PRO A 74 -26.18 -14.49 19.83
CA PRO A 74 -27.22 -15.50 19.95
C PRO A 74 -28.60 -14.84 19.96
N ASP A 75 -29.39 -15.06 18.90
CA ASP A 75 -30.82 -14.74 18.86
C ASP A 75 -31.67 -16.02 18.66
N ALA A 76 -32.98 -15.90 18.84
CA ALA A 76 -33.98 -16.97 19.04
C ALA A 76 -34.04 -18.12 17.99
N ARG A 77 -33.30 -18.05 16.89
CA ARG A 77 -33.13 -19.15 15.93
C ARG A 77 -31.78 -19.81 16.19
N GLY A 78 -31.78 -20.99 16.81
CA GLY A 78 -30.59 -21.66 17.35
C GLY A 78 -29.30 -21.57 16.52
N LEU A 79 -28.18 -21.42 17.23
CA LEU A 79 -26.81 -21.16 16.73
C LEU A 79 -26.45 -21.99 15.48
N GLN A 80 -26.77 -23.27 15.46
CA GLN A 80 -26.42 -24.21 14.39
C GLN A 80 -27.03 -23.85 13.01
N ALA A 81 -28.27 -23.36 12.98
CA ALA A 81 -28.97 -23.01 11.74
C ALA A 81 -28.42 -21.71 11.12
N GLN A 82 -28.08 -20.74 11.97
CA GLN A 82 -27.48 -19.48 11.54
C GLN A 82 -26.07 -19.71 10.99
N VAL A 83 -25.29 -20.57 11.64
CA VAL A 83 -23.92 -20.88 11.22
C VAL A 83 -23.90 -21.58 9.86
N SER A 84 -24.86 -22.48 9.63
CA SER A 84 -25.04 -23.13 8.33
C SER A 84 -25.40 -22.13 7.22
N ALA A 85 -26.36 -21.23 7.46
CA ALA A 85 -26.82 -20.25 6.48
C ALA A 85 -25.74 -19.22 6.09
N GLN A 86 -24.79 -18.92 6.97
CA GLN A 86 -23.67 -18.04 6.68
C GLN A 86 -22.58 -18.77 5.89
N ALA A 87 -22.30 -20.04 6.23
CA ALA A 87 -21.40 -20.88 5.44
C ALA A 87 -21.93 -21.04 4.00
N GLU A 88 -23.24 -21.27 3.83
CA GLU A 88 -23.89 -21.29 2.51
C GLU A 88 -23.71 -19.96 1.77
N ARG A 89 -23.98 -18.83 2.43
CA ARG A 89 -23.82 -17.52 1.81
C ARG A 89 -22.36 -17.11 1.58
N ALA A 90 -21.40 -17.71 2.29
CA ALA A 90 -19.96 -17.51 2.06
C ALA A 90 -19.52 -18.25 0.80
N VAL A 91 -19.96 -19.50 0.64
CA VAL A 91 -19.71 -20.34 -0.52
C VAL A 91 -20.24 -19.73 -1.83
N VAL A 92 -21.37 -19.01 -1.79
CA VAL A 92 -21.95 -18.42 -3.00
C VAL A 92 -21.04 -17.35 -3.59
N THR A 93 -20.49 -16.48 -2.74
CA THR A 93 -19.78 -15.25 -3.17
C THR A 93 -18.27 -15.36 -3.12
N ALA A 94 -17.71 -16.44 -2.55
CA ALA A 94 -16.27 -16.62 -2.40
C ALA A 94 -15.71 -17.61 -3.41
N ASP A 95 -14.50 -17.33 -3.87
CA ASP A 95 -13.71 -18.22 -4.71
C ASP A 95 -12.94 -19.24 -3.87
N LEU A 96 -12.68 -18.93 -2.61
CA LEU A 96 -12.06 -19.80 -1.61
C LEU A 96 -12.68 -19.55 -0.23
N VAL A 97 -12.88 -20.61 0.55
CA VAL A 97 -13.35 -20.50 1.94
C VAL A 97 -12.26 -20.94 2.91
N LEU A 98 -11.91 -20.07 3.86
CA LEU A 98 -11.13 -20.42 5.04
C LEU A 98 -12.08 -20.85 6.16
N PHE A 99 -12.05 -22.13 6.52
CA PHE A 99 -12.80 -22.62 7.66
C PHE A 99 -11.92 -22.67 8.91
N VAL A 100 -12.17 -21.75 9.83
CA VAL A 100 -11.32 -21.49 10.99
C VAL A 100 -11.87 -22.20 12.22
N VAL A 101 -11.05 -23.06 12.83
CA VAL A 101 -11.35 -23.82 14.04
C VAL A 101 -10.23 -23.64 15.06
N ASP A 102 -10.58 -23.52 16.34
CA ASP A 102 -9.61 -23.44 17.43
C ASP A 102 -9.03 -24.83 17.74
N ALA A 103 -7.73 -25.00 17.51
CA ALA A 103 -7.04 -26.28 17.74
C ALA A 103 -7.15 -26.77 19.19
N ARG A 104 -7.20 -25.87 20.18
CA ARG A 104 -7.28 -26.24 21.61
C ARG A 104 -8.63 -26.79 22.00
N THR A 105 -9.68 -26.36 21.30
CA THR A 105 -11.06 -26.76 21.57
C THR A 105 -11.43 -28.04 20.81
N GLY A 106 -10.74 -28.33 19.70
CA GLY A 106 -11.07 -29.43 18.81
C GLY A 106 -12.35 -29.20 18.00
N ALA A 107 -12.79 -30.23 17.27
CA ALA A 107 -13.96 -30.18 16.41
C ALA A 107 -15.25 -30.27 17.23
N THR A 108 -16.11 -29.26 17.17
CA THR A 108 -17.42 -29.27 17.85
C THR A 108 -18.56 -29.72 16.94
N GLU A 109 -19.73 -30.03 17.51
CA GLU A 109 -20.94 -30.34 16.72
C GLU A 109 -21.32 -29.23 15.74
N THR A 110 -21.11 -27.98 16.13
CA THR A 110 -21.37 -26.83 15.25
C THR A 110 -20.35 -26.78 14.10
N ASP A 111 -19.08 -27.11 14.36
CA ASP A 111 -18.06 -27.21 13.29
C ASP A 111 -18.38 -28.35 12.31
N MET A 112 -18.85 -29.49 12.82
CA MET A 112 -19.26 -30.65 12.01
C MET A 112 -20.42 -30.32 11.07
N VAL A 113 -21.32 -29.43 11.46
CA VAL A 113 -22.44 -29.00 10.62
C VAL A 113 -21.95 -28.09 9.50
N VAL A 114 -21.10 -27.12 9.83
CA VAL A 114 -20.47 -26.24 8.84
C VAL A 114 -19.65 -27.04 7.86
N ALA A 115 -18.84 -27.99 8.35
CA ALA A 115 -18.03 -28.85 7.51
C ALA A 115 -18.89 -29.67 6.54
N ARG A 116 -20.07 -30.16 6.96
CA ARG A 116 -21.02 -30.84 6.06
C ARG A 116 -21.54 -29.91 4.96
N THR A 117 -21.83 -28.66 5.28
CA THR A 117 -22.25 -27.65 4.30
C THR A 117 -21.11 -27.34 3.32
N LEU A 118 -19.90 -27.09 3.83
CA LEU A 118 -18.73 -26.77 3.03
C LEU A 118 -18.30 -27.93 2.13
N ARG A 119 -18.38 -29.19 2.59
CA ARG A 119 -18.11 -30.38 1.76
C ARG A 119 -19.08 -30.55 0.59
N ARG A 120 -20.32 -30.07 0.72
CA ARG A 120 -21.30 -30.09 -0.37
C ARG A 120 -21.10 -28.94 -1.34
N SER A 121 -20.32 -27.93 -0.97
CA SER A 121 -19.95 -26.87 -1.88
C SER A 121 -18.94 -27.37 -2.91
N GLN A 122 -18.99 -26.81 -4.12
CA GLN A 122 -17.96 -27.03 -5.13
C GLN A 122 -16.80 -26.03 -4.99
N ARG A 123 -16.78 -25.20 -3.94
CA ARG A 123 -15.73 -24.21 -3.72
C ARG A 123 -14.54 -24.86 -3.00
N PRO A 124 -13.30 -24.48 -3.35
CA PRO A 124 -12.13 -24.82 -2.55
C PRO A 124 -12.29 -24.38 -1.09
N VAL A 125 -11.90 -25.25 -0.16
CA VAL A 125 -11.94 -24.99 1.28
C VAL A 125 -10.56 -25.30 1.86
N ILE A 126 -10.04 -24.39 2.69
CA ILE A 126 -8.85 -24.63 3.51
C ILE A 126 -9.28 -24.68 4.97
N LEU A 127 -8.94 -25.78 5.64
CA LEU A 127 -9.17 -25.95 7.07
C LEU A 127 -8.02 -25.30 7.84
N VAL A 128 -8.33 -24.29 8.65
CA VAL A 128 -7.35 -23.50 9.40
C VAL A 128 -7.50 -23.78 10.89
N ALA A 129 -6.44 -24.32 11.50
CA ALA A 129 -6.38 -24.63 12.92
C ALA A 129 -5.66 -23.50 13.67
N THR A 130 -6.40 -22.63 14.35
CA THR A 130 -5.87 -21.45 15.05
C THR A 130 -5.41 -21.75 16.47
N LYS A 131 -4.67 -20.80 17.06
CA LYS A 131 -4.12 -20.83 18.44
C LYS A 131 -3.01 -21.88 18.66
N VAL A 132 -2.38 -22.30 17.56
CA VAL A 132 -1.17 -23.15 17.57
C VAL A 132 0.05 -22.24 17.76
N ASP A 133 0.28 -21.82 19.00
CA ASP A 133 1.27 -20.80 19.35
C ASP A 133 2.72 -21.35 19.40
N ASP A 134 2.89 -22.67 19.57
CA ASP A 134 4.19 -23.35 19.60
C ASP A 134 4.11 -24.77 19.00
N GLU A 135 5.28 -25.41 18.83
CA GLU A 135 5.40 -26.77 18.26
C GLU A 135 4.69 -27.85 19.10
N ARG A 136 4.46 -27.62 20.39
CA ARG A 136 3.81 -28.61 21.27
C ARG A 136 2.30 -28.65 21.06
N ALA A 137 1.72 -27.59 20.49
CA ALA A 137 0.31 -27.49 20.16
C ALA A 137 -0.03 -28.01 18.76
N GLU A 138 0.95 -28.37 17.93
CA GLU A 138 0.69 -28.95 16.59
C GLU A 138 -0.07 -30.28 16.63
N PRO A 139 0.20 -31.22 17.57
CA PRO A 139 -0.56 -32.47 17.69
C PRO A 139 -2.06 -32.25 17.93
N ASP A 140 -2.47 -31.12 18.52
CA ASP A 140 -3.87 -30.81 18.82
C ASP A 140 -4.69 -30.62 17.53
N THR A 141 -4.03 -30.42 16.38
CA THR A 141 -4.70 -30.34 15.07
C THR A 141 -5.15 -31.69 14.53
N ALA A 142 -4.64 -32.81 15.06
CA ALA A 142 -4.92 -34.15 14.55
C ALA A 142 -6.42 -34.50 14.59
N GLU A 143 -7.14 -34.03 15.62
CA GLU A 143 -8.58 -34.29 15.76
C GLU A 143 -9.41 -33.61 14.64
N LEU A 144 -8.91 -32.51 14.07
CA LEU A 144 -9.61 -31.74 13.06
C LEU A 144 -9.69 -32.45 11.70
N TRP A 145 -8.87 -33.49 11.47
CA TRP A 145 -9.00 -34.37 10.29
C TRP A 145 -10.39 -35.02 10.21
N SER A 146 -11.05 -35.24 11.36
CA SER A 146 -12.43 -35.76 11.41
C SER A 146 -13.47 -34.88 10.70
N LEU A 147 -13.15 -33.59 10.49
CA LEU A 147 -13.99 -32.66 9.73
C LEU A 147 -14.00 -32.95 8.23
N GLY A 148 -13.09 -33.80 7.71
CA GLY A 148 -13.12 -34.27 6.33
C GLY A 148 -12.98 -33.16 5.28
N LEU A 149 -12.18 -32.13 5.58
CA LEU A 149 -11.93 -30.96 4.72
C LEU A 149 -10.48 -30.87 4.23
N GLY A 150 -9.72 -31.97 4.34
CA GLY A 150 -8.29 -32.01 4.02
C GLY A 150 -7.40 -31.81 5.25
N GLU A 151 -6.11 -31.56 4.99
CA GLU A 151 -5.10 -31.33 6.02
C GLU A 151 -5.39 -30.01 6.77
N PRO A 152 -5.47 -30.02 8.12
CA PRO A 152 -5.59 -28.80 8.90
C PRO A 152 -4.28 -28.00 8.87
N HIS A 153 -4.35 -26.73 8.50
CA HIS A 153 -3.19 -25.82 8.50
C HIS A 153 -3.03 -25.16 9.88
N PRO A 154 -1.98 -25.50 10.65
CA PRO A 154 -1.75 -24.91 11.97
C PRO A 154 -1.27 -23.46 11.86
N VAL A 155 -1.97 -22.54 12.52
CA VAL A 155 -1.61 -21.13 12.54
C VAL A 155 -1.74 -20.49 13.92
N SER A 156 -0.87 -19.53 14.20
CA SER A 156 -1.05 -18.57 15.28
C SER A 156 -1.33 -17.19 14.69
N GLY A 157 -2.57 -16.72 14.79
CA GLY A 157 -2.88 -15.33 14.44
C GLY A 157 -2.08 -14.33 15.29
N LEU A 158 -1.86 -14.65 16.57
CA LEU A 158 -1.18 -13.77 17.52
C LEU A 158 0.34 -13.73 17.34
N HIS A 159 0.98 -14.86 17.02
CA HIS A 159 2.44 -14.95 16.88
C HIS A 159 2.92 -15.01 15.42
N GLY A 160 2.02 -15.23 14.47
CA GLY A 160 2.32 -15.28 13.03
C GLY A 160 2.91 -16.62 12.57
N ARG A 161 2.88 -17.66 13.41
CA ARG A 161 3.29 -19.02 13.02
C ARG A 161 2.35 -19.56 11.94
N GLY A 162 2.91 -20.17 10.89
CA GLY A 162 2.15 -20.84 9.81
C GLY A 162 1.35 -19.91 8.89
N SER A 163 1.33 -18.59 9.14
CA SER A 163 0.51 -17.68 8.33
C SER A 163 1.07 -17.46 6.92
N GLY A 164 2.38 -17.58 6.73
CA GLY A 164 3.00 -17.52 5.40
C GLY A 164 2.62 -18.72 4.54
N ASP A 165 2.81 -19.92 5.09
CA ASP A 165 2.46 -21.18 4.41
C ASP A 165 0.94 -21.25 4.09
N LEU A 166 0.09 -20.75 5.00
CA LEU A 166 -1.34 -20.60 4.74
C LEU A 166 -1.62 -19.63 3.58
N LEU A 167 -0.88 -18.53 3.49
CA LEU A 167 -1.06 -17.55 2.42
C LEU A 167 -0.58 -18.07 1.06
N ASP A 168 0.48 -18.86 1.04
CA ASP A 168 0.93 -19.57 -0.17
C ASP A 168 -0.16 -20.56 -0.63
N GLU A 169 -0.70 -21.38 0.28
CA GLU A 169 -1.81 -22.31 -0.03
C GLU A 169 -3.08 -21.58 -0.51
N ILE A 170 -3.39 -20.41 0.06
CA ILE A 170 -4.50 -19.56 -0.39
C ILE A 170 -4.30 -19.18 -1.86
N LEU A 171 -3.12 -18.70 -2.23
CA LEU A 171 -2.85 -18.28 -3.61
C LEU A 171 -2.88 -19.46 -4.58
N ASP A 172 -2.39 -20.63 -4.17
CA ASP A 172 -2.39 -21.84 -4.99
C ASP A 172 -3.81 -22.35 -5.31
N LYS A 173 -4.79 -22.12 -4.42
CA LYS A 173 -6.18 -22.53 -4.62
C LYS A 173 -7.10 -21.46 -5.20
N LEU A 174 -6.69 -20.19 -5.18
CA LEU A 174 -7.47 -19.11 -5.79
C LEU A 174 -7.39 -19.21 -7.33
N PRO A 175 -8.48 -18.92 -8.06
CA PRO A 175 -8.42 -18.76 -9.50
C PRO A 175 -7.33 -17.73 -9.84
N ASP A 176 -6.69 -17.90 -11.00
CA ASP A 176 -5.68 -16.98 -11.47
C ASP A 176 -6.27 -15.56 -11.45
N ALA A 177 -5.77 -14.78 -10.50
CA ALA A 177 -6.02 -13.35 -10.45
C ALA A 177 -5.06 -12.73 -11.46
N PRO A 178 -5.37 -11.55 -12.02
CA PRO A 178 -4.31 -10.79 -12.64
C PRO A 178 -3.22 -10.60 -11.57
N MET A 179 -2.01 -11.12 -11.84
CA MET A 179 -0.82 -10.45 -11.34
C MET A 179 -0.99 -8.99 -11.71
N GLU A 180 -0.48 -8.02 -10.94
CA GLU A 180 -0.49 -6.62 -11.39
C GLU A 180 0.06 -6.50 -12.83
N THR A 181 -0.80 -6.57 -13.83
CA THR A 181 -1.02 -5.45 -14.69
C THR A 181 -1.68 -4.44 -13.77
N GLU A 182 -0.90 -3.41 -13.47
CA GLU A 182 -1.39 -2.07 -13.21
C GLU A 182 -2.66 -1.83 -14.05
N GLU A 183 -3.58 -0.97 -13.61
CA GLU A 183 -4.49 -0.38 -14.58
C GLU A 183 -3.62 0.37 -15.62
N GLU A 184 -3.10 -0.33 -16.63
CA GLU A 184 -2.57 0.23 -17.86
C GLU A 184 -3.78 0.78 -18.59
N GLY A 185 -4.16 2.02 -18.24
CA GLY A 185 -5.32 2.65 -18.82
C GLY A 185 -5.88 3.76 -17.99
N GLY A 186 -5.16 4.88 -17.89
CA GLY A 186 -5.71 6.10 -17.32
C GLY A 186 -4.66 7.19 -17.12
N PRO A 187 -5.08 8.47 -17.10
CA PRO A 187 -4.24 9.58 -16.68
C PRO A 187 -3.61 9.34 -15.29
N ARG A 188 -2.28 9.54 -15.16
CA ARG A 188 -1.57 9.39 -13.87
C ARG A 188 -2.14 10.34 -12.82
N ARG A 189 -2.18 9.88 -11.56
CA ARG A 189 -2.88 10.59 -10.46
C ARG A 189 -1.93 11.51 -9.70
N VAL A 190 -2.26 12.80 -9.67
CA VAL A 190 -1.45 13.86 -9.06
C VAL A 190 -2.19 14.54 -7.92
N ALA A 191 -1.59 14.59 -6.74
CA ALA A 191 -2.09 15.44 -5.64
C ALA A 191 -1.34 16.79 -5.64
N LEU A 192 -2.07 17.90 -5.67
CA LEU A 192 -1.49 19.23 -5.47
C LEU A 192 -1.71 19.69 -4.02
N VAL A 193 -0.66 19.63 -3.21
CA VAL A 193 -0.72 19.85 -1.75
C VAL A 193 0.18 20.99 -1.30
N GLY A 194 0.00 21.46 -0.07
CA GLY A 194 0.75 22.59 0.48
C GLY A 194 -0.10 23.44 1.42
N ARG A 195 0.51 24.39 2.13
CA ARG A 195 -0.19 25.27 3.09
C ARG A 195 -1.27 26.14 2.45
N PRO A 196 -2.23 26.69 3.21
CA PRO A 196 -3.13 27.72 2.70
C PRO A 196 -2.34 28.87 2.01
N ASN A 197 -2.92 29.48 0.97
CA ASN A 197 -2.39 30.69 0.30
C ASN A 197 -1.03 30.58 -0.43
N VAL A 198 -0.40 29.40 -0.48
CA VAL A 198 0.83 29.16 -1.29
C VAL A 198 0.59 29.19 -2.81
N GLY A 199 -0.68 29.32 -3.25
CA GLY A 199 -1.04 29.47 -4.66
C GLY A 199 -1.48 28.20 -5.39
N LYS A 200 -1.92 27.15 -4.68
CA LYS A 200 -2.42 25.89 -5.28
C LYS A 200 -3.54 26.11 -6.29
N SER A 201 -4.58 26.84 -5.91
CA SER A 201 -5.72 27.13 -6.79
C SER A 201 -5.30 27.97 -8.00
N SER A 202 -4.38 28.92 -7.81
CA SER A 202 -3.83 29.72 -8.91
C SER A 202 -3.04 28.86 -9.89
N LEU A 203 -2.23 27.92 -9.39
CA LEU A 203 -1.45 27.00 -10.22
C LEU A 203 -2.37 26.06 -11.00
N LEU A 204 -3.35 25.44 -10.33
CA LEU A 204 -4.32 24.56 -10.98
C LEU A 204 -5.09 25.32 -12.06
N ASN A 205 -5.59 26.52 -11.76
CA ASN A 205 -6.27 27.36 -12.75
C ASN A 205 -5.37 27.72 -13.92
N LYS A 206 -4.09 28.00 -13.69
CA LYS A 206 -3.12 28.32 -14.74
C LYS A 206 -2.91 27.13 -15.67
N ILE A 207 -2.67 25.93 -15.11
CA ILE A 207 -2.53 24.69 -15.86
C ILE A 207 -3.82 24.40 -16.67
N THR A 208 -4.99 24.46 -16.04
CA THR A 208 -6.28 24.21 -16.71
C THR A 208 -6.70 25.30 -17.71
N GLY A 209 -6.13 26.51 -17.58
CA GLY A 209 -6.53 27.69 -18.34
C GLY A 209 -5.69 27.92 -19.60
N GLU A 210 -4.44 27.45 -19.61
CA GLU A 210 -3.56 27.47 -20.79
C GLU A 210 -3.80 26.28 -21.71
N GLU A 211 -4.19 25.12 -21.16
CA GLU A 211 -4.47 23.90 -21.93
C GLU A 211 -5.97 23.59 -21.92
N ARG A 212 -6.75 24.41 -22.65
CA ARG A 212 -8.18 24.15 -22.87
C ARG A 212 -8.38 22.90 -23.74
N SER A 213 -8.35 21.74 -23.11
CA SER A 213 -9.22 20.62 -23.46
C SER A 213 -9.74 20.01 -22.15
N VAL A 214 -10.93 20.47 -21.72
CA VAL A 214 -11.71 19.63 -20.80
C VAL A 214 -12.15 18.47 -21.67
N VAL A 215 -11.41 17.36 -21.62
CA VAL A 215 -11.76 16.14 -22.36
C VAL A 215 -12.97 15.55 -21.66
N ASP A 216 -14.16 16.03 -22.05
CA ASP A 216 -15.39 15.32 -21.76
C ASP A 216 -15.28 13.95 -22.42
N SER A 217 -15.25 12.90 -21.60
CA SER A 217 -15.25 11.47 -21.97
C SER A 217 -13.95 10.89 -22.57
N VAL A 218 -12.93 10.70 -21.75
CA VAL A 218 -12.00 9.57 -21.99
C VAL A 218 -12.76 8.28 -21.65
N ALA A 219 -13.11 7.50 -22.67
CA ALA A 219 -13.83 6.24 -22.55
C ALA A 219 -13.08 5.29 -21.59
N GLY A 220 -13.77 4.81 -20.55
CA GLY A 220 -13.21 3.87 -19.57
C GLY A 220 -12.86 4.45 -18.19
N THR A 221 -13.07 5.76 -17.95
CA THR A 221 -12.81 6.34 -16.61
C THR A 221 -14.09 6.51 -15.80
N THR A 222 -14.17 5.88 -14.62
CA THR A 222 -15.11 6.27 -13.55
C THR A 222 -14.59 7.58 -12.97
N ILE A 223 -15.12 8.69 -13.47
CA ILE A 223 -14.77 10.03 -12.98
C ILE A 223 -15.54 10.27 -11.68
N ASP A 224 -14.81 10.38 -10.57
CA ASP A 224 -15.35 10.99 -9.36
C ASP A 224 -15.61 12.48 -9.63
N PRO A 225 -16.77 13.04 -9.28
CA PRO A 225 -17.17 14.43 -9.60
C PRO A 225 -16.29 15.52 -8.92
N VAL A 226 -15.19 15.13 -8.29
CA VAL A 226 -14.29 15.94 -7.47
C VAL A 226 -12.90 16.09 -8.12
N ASP A 227 -12.53 15.21 -9.04
CA ASP A 227 -11.22 15.16 -9.69
C ASP A 227 -11.22 16.00 -10.98
N SER A 228 -10.07 16.57 -11.36
CA SER A 228 -9.91 17.30 -12.63
C SER A 228 -8.92 16.58 -13.54
N LEU A 229 -9.32 16.31 -14.78
CA LEU A 229 -8.38 15.99 -15.85
C LEU A 229 -7.77 17.29 -16.37
N VAL A 230 -6.45 17.33 -16.46
CA VAL A 230 -5.75 18.47 -17.06
C VAL A 230 -4.72 17.93 -18.05
N GLU A 231 -4.66 18.52 -19.22
CA GLU A 231 -3.57 18.33 -20.15
C GLU A 231 -2.37 19.14 -19.61
N LEU A 232 -1.19 18.51 -19.60
CA LEU A 232 0.08 19.17 -19.29
C LEU A 232 1.18 18.48 -20.10
N ASP A 233 1.90 19.27 -20.92
CA ASP A 233 2.97 18.74 -21.79
C ASP A 233 2.44 17.66 -22.77
N SER A 234 1.24 17.88 -23.33
CA SER A 234 0.53 16.95 -24.23
C SER A 234 0.15 15.59 -23.63
N GLU A 235 0.19 15.46 -22.30
CA GLU A 235 -0.24 14.28 -21.56
C GLU A 235 -1.42 14.64 -20.65
N ILE A 236 -2.39 13.74 -20.51
CA ILE A 236 -3.53 13.95 -19.61
C ILE A 236 -3.15 13.45 -18.22
N TRP A 237 -3.31 14.31 -17.22
CA TRP A 237 -3.08 14.04 -15.81
C TRP A 237 -4.38 14.15 -15.02
N LYS A 238 -4.60 13.23 -14.06
CA LYS A 238 -5.74 13.29 -13.15
C LYS A 238 -5.33 13.95 -11.84
N PHE A 239 -5.72 15.19 -11.63
CA PHE A 239 -5.55 15.86 -10.35
C PHE A 239 -6.65 15.43 -9.38
N VAL A 240 -6.25 14.83 -8.25
CA VAL A 240 -7.17 14.29 -7.25
C VAL A 240 -7.64 15.34 -6.23
N ASP A 241 -8.89 15.23 -5.78
CA ASP A 241 -9.54 16.10 -4.79
C ASP A 241 -9.47 17.61 -5.11
N THR A 242 -9.71 17.97 -6.38
CA THR A 242 -9.65 19.37 -6.84
C THR A 242 -10.84 20.22 -6.38
N ALA A 243 -11.92 19.61 -5.89
CA ALA A 243 -13.07 20.37 -5.37
C ALA A 243 -12.70 21.27 -4.18
N GLY A 244 -11.75 20.85 -3.34
CA GLY A 244 -11.19 21.69 -2.26
C GLY A 244 -10.40 22.90 -2.78
N LEU A 245 -9.74 22.75 -3.93
CA LEU A 245 -8.97 23.81 -4.60
C LEU A 245 -9.87 24.82 -5.32
N ARG A 246 -10.98 24.37 -5.93
CA ARG A 246 -11.95 25.23 -6.63
C ARG A 246 -12.88 25.98 -5.68
N LYS A 247 -13.32 25.38 -4.57
CA LYS A 247 -14.30 25.98 -3.63
C LYS A 247 -13.71 27.17 -2.83
N ARG A 248 -12.38 27.22 -2.64
CA ARG A 248 -11.67 28.33 -1.96
C ARG A 248 -11.73 29.68 -2.70
N VAL A 249 -12.18 29.71 -3.96
CA VAL A 249 -12.38 30.97 -4.71
C VAL A 249 -13.62 31.73 -4.24
N LYS A 250 -14.60 31.06 -3.59
CA LYS A 250 -15.90 31.70 -3.28
C LYS A 250 -16.20 31.97 -1.81
N GLN A 251 -15.66 31.23 -0.84
CA GLN A 251 -15.94 31.48 0.58
C GLN A 251 -14.75 31.08 1.47
N ALA A 252 -14.27 32.04 2.27
CA ALA A 252 -13.18 31.86 3.21
C ALA A 252 -13.67 32.15 4.63
N THR A 253 -14.26 31.16 5.30
CA THR A 253 -14.40 31.15 6.77
C THR A 253 -14.51 29.72 7.31
N GLY A 254 -13.65 29.37 8.29
CA GLY A 254 -13.98 28.41 9.35
C GLY A 254 -13.77 26.90 9.15
N MET A 255 -12.86 26.42 8.30
CA MET A 255 -12.68 24.97 8.06
C MET A 255 -11.20 24.54 7.96
N GLU A 256 -10.41 24.74 9.01
CA GLU A 256 -9.00 24.26 9.04
C GLU A 256 -8.91 22.74 9.29
N PHE A 257 -9.76 22.19 10.16
CA PHE A 257 -9.78 20.76 10.50
C PHE A 257 -10.22 19.86 9.32
N TYR A 258 -11.18 20.30 8.52
CA TYR A 258 -11.63 19.56 7.33
C TYR A 258 -10.66 19.70 6.14
N ALA A 259 -9.77 20.69 6.16
CA ALA A 259 -8.75 20.86 5.13
C ALA A 259 -7.59 19.86 5.29
N SER A 260 -7.24 19.46 6.52
CA SER A 260 -6.19 18.47 6.77
C SER A 260 -6.61 17.05 6.43
N LEU A 261 -7.83 16.62 6.80
CA LEU A 261 -8.37 15.29 6.45
C LEU A 261 -8.45 15.09 4.93
N ARG A 262 -8.89 16.12 4.19
CA ARG A 262 -8.92 16.11 2.73
C ARG A 262 -7.54 16.01 2.09
N THR A 263 -6.55 16.69 2.68
CA THR A 263 -5.15 16.62 2.19
C THR A 263 -4.59 15.19 2.32
N ALA A 264 -4.91 14.48 3.40
CA ALA A 264 -4.48 13.08 3.59
C ALA A 264 -5.12 12.15 2.55
N SER A 265 -6.44 12.23 2.35
CA SER A 265 -7.13 11.41 1.36
C SER A 265 -6.65 11.66 -0.07
N ALA A 266 -6.36 12.92 -0.41
CA ALA A 266 -5.80 13.27 -1.71
C ALA A 266 -4.39 12.67 -1.92
N ILE A 267 -3.53 12.70 -0.90
CA ILE A 267 -2.20 12.07 -0.95
C ILE A 267 -2.34 10.54 -1.10
N GLU A 268 -3.26 9.92 -0.35
CA GLU A 268 -3.51 8.48 -0.43
C GLU A 268 -4.07 8.05 -1.79
N ALA A 269 -4.86 8.88 -2.46
CA ALA A 269 -5.41 8.56 -3.78
C ALA A 269 -4.43 8.84 -4.94
N ALA A 270 -3.36 9.61 -4.71
CA ALA A 270 -2.39 9.98 -5.73
C ALA A 270 -1.24 8.97 -5.88
N GLU A 271 -0.56 9.03 -7.01
CA GLU A 271 0.70 8.31 -7.25
C GLU A 271 1.89 9.22 -6.97
N VAL A 272 1.75 10.50 -7.37
CA VAL A 272 2.72 11.56 -7.14
C VAL A 272 2.07 12.76 -6.51
N ALA A 273 2.74 13.35 -5.51
CA ALA A 273 2.34 14.60 -4.90
C ALA A 273 3.27 15.74 -5.31
N VAL A 274 2.66 16.85 -5.76
CA VAL A 274 3.33 18.14 -5.93
C VAL A 274 3.12 18.94 -4.65
N VAL A 275 4.17 19.07 -3.85
CA VAL A 275 4.15 19.94 -2.66
C VAL A 275 4.52 21.34 -3.09
N LEU A 276 3.54 22.24 -3.02
CA LEU A 276 3.68 23.64 -3.39
C LEU A 276 4.10 24.48 -2.18
N LEU A 277 5.28 25.09 -2.28
CA LEU A 277 5.87 25.98 -1.27
C LEU A 277 5.86 27.42 -1.77
N ASP A 278 5.67 28.39 -0.89
CA ASP A 278 5.83 29.81 -1.23
C ASP A 278 7.31 30.20 -1.15
N ALA A 279 7.93 30.52 -2.27
CA ALA A 279 9.35 30.87 -2.32
C ALA A 279 9.68 32.24 -1.70
N SER A 280 8.67 33.11 -1.57
CA SER A 280 8.83 34.44 -0.96
C SER A 280 8.80 34.40 0.57
N GLU A 281 8.31 33.31 1.15
CA GLU A 281 8.26 33.07 2.60
C GLU A 281 9.32 32.06 3.04
N THR A 282 9.57 32.00 4.34
CA THR A 282 10.42 30.97 4.94
C THR A 282 9.73 29.61 4.92
N ILE A 283 10.50 28.53 4.75
CA ILE A 283 9.97 27.17 4.86
C ILE A 283 9.46 26.93 6.29
N SER A 284 8.16 26.72 6.43
CA SER A 284 7.52 26.59 7.75
C SER A 284 7.46 25.12 8.23
N GLU A 285 7.18 24.91 9.51
CA GLU A 285 6.92 23.56 10.02
C GLU A 285 5.73 22.88 9.34
N GLN A 286 4.70 23.64 8.97
CA GLN A 286 3.52 23.07 8.32
C GLN A 286 3.85 22.62 6.88
N ASP A 287 4.80 23.26 6.19
CA ASP A 287 5.33 22.75 4.92
C ASP A 287 6.02 21.40 5.12
N GLN A 288 6.89 21.30 6.13
CA GLN A 288 7.58 20.06 6.46
C GLN A 288 6.60 18.94 6.82
N ARG A 289 5.53 19.22 7.58
CA ARG A 289 4.48 18.23 7.92
C ARG A 289 3.76 17.71 6.68
N VAL A 290 3.46 18.57 5.70
CA VAL A 290 2.85 18.13 4.43
C VAL A 290 3.81 17.22 3.68
N ILE A 291 5.09 17.57 3.59
CA ILE A 291 6.10 16.72 2.94
C ILE A 291 6.21 15.37 3.64
N THR A 292 6.31 15.34 4.97
CA THR A 292 6.36 14.10 5.74
C THR A 292 5.14 13.22 5.47
N SER A 293 3.93 13.81 5.37
CA SER A 293 2.71 13.07 5.06
C SER A 293 2.77 12.37 3.68
N VAL A 294 3.40 13.01 2.69
CA VAL A 294 3.63 12.39 1.37
C VAL A 294 4.60 11.22 1.46
N LEU A 295 5.70 11.38 2.21
CA LEU A 295 6.69 10.32 2.40
C LEU A 295 6.12 9.12 3.15
N ASP A 296 5.35 9.37 4.21
CA ASP A 296 4.71 8.33 5.02
C ASP A 296 3.68 7.53 4.21
N ALA A 297 3.02 8.18 3.24
CA ALA A 297 2.11 7.54 2.29
C ALA A 297 2.85 6.80 1.15
N GLY A 298 4.19 6.86 1.09
CA GLY A 298 4.98 6.19 0.08
C GLY A 298 4.78 6.73 -1.34
N ARG A 299 4.34 7.97 -1.50
CA ARG A 299 4.06 8.58 -2.81
C ARG A 299 5.31 9.22 -3.39
N ALA A 300 5.38 9.28 -4.72
CA ALA A 300 6.38 10.08 -5.41
C ALA A 300 6.22 11.57 -5.04
N LEU A 301 7.32 12.33 -5.04
CA LEU A 301 7.38 13.69 -4.52
C LEU A 301 8.07 14.63 -5.49
N VAL A 302 7.36 15.70 -5.85
CA VAL A 302 7.92 16.89 -6.52
C VAL A 302 7.73 18.10 -5.61
N ILE A 303 8.80 18.88 -5.42
CA ILE A 303 8.75 20.12 -4.64
C ILE A 303 8.68 21.30 -5.62
N ALA A 304 7.59 22.05 -5.58
CA ALA A 304 7.38 23.20 -6.45
C ALA A 304 7.45 24.50 -5.63
N PHE A 305 8.47 25.32 -5.88
CA PHE A 305 8.65 26.64 -5.28
C PHE A 305 7.87 27.68 -6.10
N ASN A 306 6.67 28.00 -5.64
CA ASN A 306 5.76 28.94 -6.29
C ASN A 306 6.06 30.40 -5.90
N LYS A 307 5.44 31.34 -6.63
CA LYS A 307 5.66 32.79 -6.52
C LYS A 307 7.12 33.19 -6.79
N TRP A 308 7.78 32.47 -7.68
CA TRP A 308 9.16 32.77 -8.07
C TRP A 308 9.33 34.17 -8.70
N ASP A 309 8.24 34.79 -9.16
CA ASP A 309 8.22 36.18 -9.60
C ASP A 309 8.48 37.21 -8.49
N LEU A 310 8.39 36.79 -7.21
CA LEU A 310 8.64 37.62 -6.04
C LEU A 310 10.03 37.38 -5.41
N VAL A 311 10.83 36.48 -5.98
CA VAL A 311 12.14 36.10 -5.42
C VAL A 311 13.23 36.96 -6.04
N ASP A 312 13.84 37.82 -5.22
CA ASP A 312 15.06 38.55 -5.55
C ASP A 312 16.32 37.74 -5.19
N GLU A 313 17.51 38.31 -5.44
CA GLU A 313 18.78 37.59 -5.21
C GLU A 313 19.03 37.32 -3.72
N ASP A 314 18.69 38.27 -2.83
CA ASP A 314 18.84 38.13 -1.39
C ASP A 314 17.92 37.02 -0.83
N ARG A 315 16.66 36.98 -1.28
CA ARG A 315 15.73 35.92 -0.92
C ARG A 315 16.19 34.59 -1.48
N ARG A 316 16.71 34.55 -2.71
CA ARG A 316 17.22 33.33 -3.34
C ARG A 316 18.34 32.71 -2.53
N GLU A 317 19.34 33.50 -2.11
CA GLU A 317 20.42 33.00 -1.27
C GLU A 317 19.91 32.45 0.06
N THR A 318 18.97 33.17 0.69
CA THR A 318 18.40 32.76 1.97
C THR A 318 17.59 31.46 1.82
N LEU A 319 16.80 31.34 0.76
CA LEU A 319 16.03 30.14 0.44
C LEU A 319 16.94 28.92 0.21
N GLU A 320 18.06 29.06 -0.49
CA GLU A 320 18.99 27.93 -0.69
C GLU A 320 19.63 27.44 0.62
N ARG A 321 19.89 28.36 1.57
CA ARG A 321 20.33 27.99 2.92
C ARG A 321 19.23 27.25 3.70
N GLU A 322 17.98 27.72 3.61
CA GLU A 322 16.81 27.05 4.20
C GLU A 322 16.63 25.66 3.63
N ILE A 323 16.67 25.49 2.31
CA ILE A 323 16.55 24.20 1.63
C ILE A 323 17.67 23.25 2.07
N SER A 324 18.90 23.73 2.15
CA SER A 324 20.04 22.93 2.57
C SER A 324 19.95 22.48 4.04
N ARG A 325 19.30 23.28 4.89
CA ARG A 325 19.10 22.95 6.31
C ARG A 325 17.88 22.05 6.51
N ASP A 326 16.73 22.47 6.01
CA ASP A 326 15.41 21.93 6.37
C ASP A 326 14.98 20.79 5.42
N LEU A 327 15.45 20.80 4.17
CA LEU A 327 15.12 19.79 3.15
C LEU A 327 16.34 18.95 2.73
N SER A 328 17.39 18.90 3.55
CA SER A 328 18.63 18.15 3.28
C SER A 328 18.40 16.68 2.91
N ARG A 329 17.40 16.04 3.51
CA ARG A 329 17.05 14.63 3.27
C ARG A 329 16.26 14.39 1.99
N LEU A 330 15.90 15.45 1.27
CA LEU A 330 15.01 15.46 0.10
C LEU A 330 15.74 15.93 -1.16
N GLN A 331 17.07 15.87 -1.19
CA GLN A 331 17.86 16.21 -2.38
C GLN A 331 17.52 15.36 -3.60
N TRP A 332 16.94 14.16 -3.39
CA TRP A 332 16.47 13.29 -4.44
C TRP A 332 15.13 13.72 -5.06
N ALA A 333 14.36 14.61 -4.40
CA ALA A 333 13.08 15.08 -4.92
C ALA A 333 13.31 16.22 -5.93
N PRO A 334 12.77 16.14 -7.17
CA PRO A 334 12.83 17.21 -8.14
C PRO A 334 12.30 18.53 -7.58
N ARG A 335 13.02 19.61 -7.88
CA ARG A 335 12.65 20.98 -7.50
C ARG A 335 12.28 21.76 -8.76
N VAL A 336 11.09 22.36 -8.75
CA VAL A 336 10.63 23.19 -9.87
C VAL A 336 10.27 24.57 -9.35
N ASN A 337 10.93 25.60 -9.89
CA ASN A 337 10.68 26.99 -9.53
C ASN A 337 9.63 27.56 -10.48
N VAL A 338 8.41 27.76 -9.97
CA VAL A 338 7.24 28.12 -10.76
C VAL A 338 6.67 29.47 -10.34
N SER A 339 5.89 30.08 -11.23
CA SER A 339 5.04 31.21 -10.87
C SER A 339 3.66 31.00 -11.48
N ALA A 340 2.71 30.61 -10.64
CA ALA A 340 1.31 30.46 -11.04
C ALA A 340 0.71 31.75 -11.64
N LYS A 341 1.23 32.92 -11.22
CA LYS A 341 0.78 34.23 -11.72
C LYS A 341 1.22 34.46 -13.16
N THR A 342 2.47 34.14 -13.48
CA THR A 342 3.06 34.43 -14.80
C THR A 342 2.94 33.25 -15.77
N GLY A 343 2.84 32.02 -15.27
CA GLY A 343 2.93 30.78 -16.06
C GLY A 343 4.35 30.24 -16.18
N ARG A 344 5.33 30.88 -15.53
CA ARG A 344 6.74 30.46 -15.64
C ARG A 344 6.93 29.00 -15.22
N ALA A 345 7.55 28.23 -16.11
CA ALA A 345 8.07 26.88 -15.89
C ALA A 345 7.01 25.86 -15.44
N VAL A 346 5.74 26.08 -15.81
CA VAL A 346 4.66 25.13 -15.54
C VAL A 346 4.89 23.84 -16.32
N GLU A 347 5.41 23.91 -17.55
CA GLU A 347 5.76 22.75 -18.38
C GLU A 347 6.86 21.88 -17.75
N LYS A 348 7.79 22.48 -16.97
CA LYS A 348 8.84 21.72 -16.27
C LYS A 348 8.27 20.82 -15.16
N LEU A 349 7.05 21.10 -14.71
CA LEU A 349 6.36 20.24 -13.75
C LEU A 349 6.08 18.86 -14.35
N ALA A 350 5.64 18.77 -15.61
CA ALA A 350 5.41 17.48 -16.28
C ALA A 350 6.67 16.63 -16.33
N ILE A 351 7.80 17.22 -16.69
CA ILE A 351 9.10 16.51 -16.74
C ILE A 351 9.44 15.95 -15.36
N ALA A 352 9.26 16.75 -14.30
CA ALA A 352 9.51 16.32 -12.92
C ALA A 352 8.53 15.21 -12.48
N LEU A 353 7.26 15.30 -12.85
CA LEU A 353 6.24 14.28 -12.58
C LEU A 353 6.61 12.94 -13.24
N ARG A 354 6.88 12.94 -14.55
CA ARG A 354 7.32 11.77 -15.31
C ARG A 354 8.56 11.12 -14.69
N THR A 355 9.60 11.91 -14.44
CA THR A 355 10.85 11.41 -13.83
C THR A 355 10.59 10.74 -12.47
N SER A 356 9.70 11.33 -11.66
CA SER A 356 9.37 10.83 -10.33
C SER A 356 8.57 9.52 -10.39
N LEU A 357 7.61 9.44 -11.32
CA LEU A 357 6.78 8.26 -11.53
C LEU A 357 7.57 7.10 -12.18
N ASP A 358 8.41 7.38 -13.18
CA ASP A 358 9.29 6.38 -13.79
C ASP A 358 10.22 5.74 -12.75
N SER A 359 10.67 6.52 -11.78
CA SER A 359 11.48 6.03 -10.65
C SER A 359 10.64 5.28 -9.62
N TRP A 360 9.40 5.73 -9.37
CA TRP A 360 8.43 5.08 -8.49
C TRP A 360 7.87 3.78 -9.08
N ASP A 361 7.97 3.55 -10.38
CA ASP A 361 7.58 2.30 -11.04
C ASP A 361 8.77 1.35 -11.23
N ARG A 362 9.99 1.80 -10.90
CA ARG A 362 11.23 1.13 -11.28
C ARG A 362 11.43 -0.20 -10.55
N ARG A 363 11.44 -1.29 -11.30
CA ARG A 363 11.83 -2.63 -10.84
C ARG A 363 13.26 -2.98 -11.21
N ILE A 364 14.04 -3.42 -10.23
CA ILE A 364 15.37 -3.99 -10.38
C ILE A 364 15.26 -5.51 -10.18
N SER A 365 15.77 -6.28 -11.15
CA SER A 365 15.77 -7.74 -11.03
C SER A 365 16.62 -8.19 -9.83
N THR A 366 16.19 -9.25 -9.14
CA THR A 366 16.89 -9.79 -7.98
C THR A 366 18.35 -10.15 -8.31
N GLY A 367 18.63 -10.66 -9.52
CA GLY A 367 19.99 -10.94 -9.97
C GLY A 367 20.87 -9.68 -10.07
N ARG A 368 20.37 -8.64 -10.75
CA ARG A 368 21.09 -7.35 -10.90
C ARG A 368 21.32 -6.68 -9.55
N LEU A 369 20.30 -6.69 -8.68
CA LEU A 369 20.39 -6.12 -7.33
C LEU A 369 21.44 -6.84 -6.47
N ASN A 370 21.49 -8.17 -6.51
CA ASN A 370 22.45 -8.93 -5.69
C ASN A 370 23.89 -8.84 -6.20
N ALA A 371 24.08 -8.78 -7.52
CA ALA A 371 25.40 -8.53 -8.11
C ALA A 371 25.95 -7.17 -7.66
N TRP A 372 25.13 -6.11 -7.81
CA TRP A 372 25.45 -4.77 -7.35
C TRP A 372 25.72 -4.71 -5.84
N LEU A 373 24.84 -5.31 -5.03
CA LEU A 373 24.97 -5.29 -3.57
C LEU A 373 26.26 -5.97 -3.10
N THR A 374 26.66 -7.05 -3.77
CA THR A 374 27.91 -7.75 -3.49
C THR A 374 29.11 -6.82 -3.69
N GLU A 375 29.15 -6.08 -4.80
CA GLU A 375 30.20 -5.11 -5.08
C GLU A 375 30.23 -3.98 -4.05
N VAL A 376 29.08 -3.37 -3.75
CA VAL A 376 28.96 -2.28 -2.77
C VAL A 376 29.40 -2.72 -1.37
N VAL A 377 29.00 -3.91 -0.93
CA VAL A 377 29.37 -4.47 0.38
C VAL A 377 30.85 -4.84 0.44
N GLN A 378 31.46 -5.29 -0.66
CA GLN A 378 32.89 -5.56 -0.73
C GLN A 378 33.73 -4.28 -0.61
N GLN A 379 33.31 -3.21 -1.30
CA GLN A 379 34.00 -1.92 -1.24
C GLN A 379 33.83 -1.25 0.13
N THR A 380 32.64 -1.34 0.72
CA THR A 380 32.34 -0.75 2.04
C THR A 380 31.58 -1.76 2.90
N PRO A 381 32.30 -2.60 3.68
CA PRO A 381 31.66 -3.60 4.55
C PRO A 381 30.86 -2.97 5.70
N PRO A 382 29.81 -3.66 6.21
CA PRO A 382 29.11 -3.22 7.42
C PRO A 382 30.05 -3.11 8.62
N PRO A 383 29.90 -2.08 9.47
CA PRO A 383 30.73 -1.93 10.66
C PRO A 383 30.50 -3.07 11.65
N ALA A 384 31.59 -3.54 12.29
CA ALA A 384 31.52 -4.57 13.32
C ALA A 384 31.05 -3.99 14.66
N ARG A 385 30.11 -4.67 15.32
CA ARG A 385 29.69 -4.36 16.68
C ARG A 385 29.79 -5.62 17.54
N GLY A 386 30.46 -5.52 18.69
CA GLY A 386 30.68 -6.68 19.57
C GLY A 386 31.57 -7.77 18.97
N GLY A 387 32.53 -7.38 18.11
CA GLY A 387 33.56 -8.27 17.57
C GLY A 387 33.23 -9.01 16.27
N LYS A 388 31.98 -8.99 15.77
CA LYS A 388 31.62 -9.62 14.49
C LYS A 388 30.75 -8.72 13.62
N ALA A 389 31.20 -8.46 12.39
CA ALA A 389 30.42 -7.71 11.40
C ALA A 389 29.22 -8.54 10.92
N PRO A 390 28.02 -7.93 10.79
CA PRO A 390 26.91 -8.56 10.12
C PRO A 390 27.24 -8.74 8.64
N ARG A 391 26.85 -9.87 8.06
CA ARG A 391 26.99 -10.13 6.62
C ARG A 391 25.65 -9.97 5.95
N VAL A 392 25.60 -9.11 4.94
CA VAL A 392 24.46 -9.03 4.02
C VAL A 392 24.52 -10.26 3.12
N LEU A 393 23.48 -11.08 3.15
CA LEU A 393 23.42 -12.36 2.43
C LEU A 393 22.91 -12.14 1.00
N PHE A 394 21.77 -11.47 0.89
CA PHE A 394 21.13 -11.11 -0.37
C PHE A 394 20.08 -10.03 -0.10
N ALA A 395 19.59 -9.41 -1.17
CA ALA A 395 18.48 -8.48 -1.15
C ALA A 395 17.44 -8.82 -2.22
N THR A 396 16.21 -8.37 -1.99
CA THR A 396 15.17 -8.34 -3.02
C THR A 396 14.46 -7.00 -3.00
N GLN A 397 13.91 -6.60 -4.14
CA GLN A 397 12.93 -5.53 -4.22
C GLN A 397 11.54 -6.16 -4.08
N ALA A 398 10.94 -6.01 -2.91
CA ALA A 398 9.64 -6.59 -2.59
C ALA A 398 8.47 -5.81 -3.21
N ASP A 399 8.67 -4.51 -3.42
CA ASP A 399 7.65 -3.60 -3.95
C ASP A 399 8.29 -2.53 -4.83
N VAL A 400 7.52 -2.00 -5.77
CA VAL A 400 7.92 -0.88 -6.63
C VAL A 400 7.30 0.43 -6.18
N ARG A 401 6.13 0.42 -5.53
CA ARG A 401 5.27 1.61 -5.36
C ARG A 401 4.95 1.92 -3.88
N PRO A 402 5.91 2.43 -3.08
CA PRO A 402 7.25 2.87 -3.45
C PRO A 402 8.30 1.74 -3.48
N PRO A 403 9.52 1.99 -4.02
CA PRO A 403 10.57 0.98 -4.09
C PRO A 403 10.97 0.49 -2.70
N ARG A 404 10.60 -0.76 -2.39
CA ARG A 404 10.86 -1.41 -1.11
C ARG A 404 11.91 -2.50 -1.24
N PHE A 405 13.05 -2.29 -0.61
CA PHE A 405 14.16 -3.23 -0.56
C PHE A 405 14.18 -3.97 0.78
N VAL A 406 14.31 -5.30 0.72
CA VAL A 406 14.47 -6.16 1.89
C VAL A 406 15.88 -6.73 1.87
N LEU A 407 16.70 -6.33 2.83
CA LEU A 407 18.06 -6.85 3.02
C LEU A 407 18.02 -8.03 4.00
N PHE A 408 18.48 -9.20 3.57
CA PHE A 408 18.64 -10.35 4.44
C PHE A 408 20.06 -10.35 5.00
N SER A 409 20.19 -10.34 6.32
CA SER A 409 21.49 -10.20 6.98
C SER A 409 21.64 -11.21 8.12
N THR A 410 22.89 -11.57 8.46
CA THR A 410 23.19 -12.41 9.64
C THR A 410 23.07 -11.67 10.96
N GLY A 411 22.90 -10.35 10.92
CA GLY A 411 22.78 -9.49 12.08
C GLY A 411 22.15 -8.15 11.73
N PHE A 412 21.83 -7.36 12.73
CA PHE A 412 21.23 -6.04 12.53
C PHE A 412 22.17 -5.11 11.74
N LEU A 413 21.62 -4.34 10.80
CA LEU A 413 22.35 -3.29 10.08
C LEU A 413 21.97 -1.93 10.65
N GLU A 414 22.97 -1.18 11.11
CA GLU A 414 22.73 0.13 11.71
C GLU A 414 22.15 1.14 10.71
N ALA A 415 21.48 2.17 11.24
CA ALA A 415 20.84 3.20 10.41
C ALA A 415 21.84 3.94 9.51
N GLY A 416 23.10 4.10 9.94
CA GLY A 416 24.16 4.68 9.12
C GLY A 416 24.44 3.84 7.87
N TYR A 417 24.59 2.53 8.03
CA TYR A 417 24.84 1.63 6.90
C TYR A 417 23.62 1.49 5.98
N ARG A 418 22.40 1.46 6.54
CA ARG A 418 21.16 1.49 5.74
C ARG A 418 21.07 2.74 4.87
N ARG A 419 21.37 3.93 5.42
CA ARG A 419 21.43 5.19 4.66
C ARG A 419 22.52 5.18 3.59
N PHE A 420 23.67 4.52 3.86
CA PHE A 420 24.70 4.32 2.85
C PHE A 420 24.18 3.48 1.68
N ILE A 421 23.52 2.35 1.94
CA ILE A 421 22.92 1.51 0.89
C ILE A 421 21.84 2.29 0.12
N GLU A 422 20.98 3.04 0.81
CA GLU A 422 19.98 3.91 0.17
C GLU A 422 20.62 4.92 -0.78
N ARG A 423 21.67 5.62 -0.32
CA ARG A 423 22.40 6.58 -1.15
C ARG A 423 23.00 5.91 -2.38
N ARG A 424 23.62 4.73 -2.22
CA ARG A 424 24.18 3.96 -3.34
C ARG A 424 23.10 3.48 -4.31
N LEU A 425 21.92 3.06 -3.81
CA LEU A 425 20.79 2.72 -4.68
C LEU A 425 20.37 3.92 -5.54
N ARG A 426 20.28 5.12 -4.93
CA ARG A 426 19.95 6.35 -5.66
C ARG A 426 21.01 6.72 -6.70
N GLU A 427 22.29 6.58 -6.37
CA GLU A 427 23.41 6.89 -7.27
C GLU A 427 23.47 5.94 -8.48
N ASP A 428 23.30 4.64 -8.27
CA ASP A 428 23.59 3.63 -9.30
C ASP A 428 22.35 3.20 -10.11
N PHE A 429 21.15 3.37 -9.55
CA PHE A 429 19.89 2.98 -10.21
C PHE A 429 18.93 4.14 -10.46
N ASP A 430 19.26 5.36 -10.01
CA ASP A 430 18.46 6.57 -10.17
C ASP A 430 17.01 6.41 -9.66
N PHE A 431 16.78 6.90 -8.44
CA PHE A 431 15.46 6.92 -7.79
C PHE A 431 15.04 8.36 -7.51
N THR A 432 15.23 9.22 -8.52
CA THR A 432 14.85 10.62 -8.44
C THR A 432 13.34 10.75 -8.30
N GLY A 433 12.88 11.54 -7.33
CA GLY A 433 11.46 11.80 -7.11
C GLY A 433 10.67 10.72 -6.39
N THR A 434 11.30 9.64 -5.94
CA THR A 434 10.62 8.61 -5.11
C THR A 434 11.31 8.38 -3.76
N PRO A 435 10.54 8.18 -2.67
CA PRO A 435 11.10 7.60 -1.44
C PRO A 435 11.59 6.17 -1.71
N ILE A 436 12.58 5.72 -0.94
CA ILE A 436 13.06 4.34 -0.94
C ILE A 436 12.84 3.77 0.46
N GLU A 437 12.24 2.61 0.56
CA GLU A 437 12.10 1.90 1.83
C GLU A 437 13.13 0.78 1.94
N ILE A 438 13.95 0.79 2.99
CA ILE A 438 14.90 -0.30 3.27
C ILE A 438 14.55 -0.97 4.59
N SER A 439 14.14 -2.23 4.50
CA SER A 439 13.93 -3.11 5.65
C SER A 439 15.04 -4.15 5.76
N VAL A 440 15.32 -4.60 6.99
CA VAL A 440 16.36 -5.60 7.26
C VAL A 440 15.72 -6.79 7.96
N ARG A 441 15.84 -7.97 7.36
CA ARG A 441 15.45 -9.24 8.00
C ARG A 441 16.70 -9.94 8.51
N VAL A 442 16.81 -10.05 9.83
CA VAL A 442 17.90 -10.78 10.47
C VAL A 442 17.55 -12.26 10.48
N ARG A 443 18.40 -13.09 9.89
CA ARG A 443 18.23 -14.54 9.94
C ARG A 443 18.50 -15.04 11.35
N GLU A 444 17.49 -15.63 11.99
CA GLU A 444 17.68 -16.31 13.26
C GLU A 444 18.67 -17.47 13.10
N LYS A 445 19.61 -17.60 14.03
CA LYS A 445 20.43 -18.80 14.10
C LYS A 445 19.50 -19.94 14.45
N ARG A 446 19.27 -20.86 13.50
CA ARG A 446 18.75 -22.20 13.85
C ARG A 446 19.67 -22.74 14.95
N GLY A 447 19.11 -22.97 16.14
CA GLY A 447 19.81 -23.66 17.21
C GLY A 447 20.29 -25.03 16.71
N PRO A 448 21.32 -25.62 17.33
CA PRO A 448 21.70 -26.98 17.00
C PRO A 448 20.45 -27.87 17.20
N LYS A 449 20.09 -28.67 16.20
CA LYS A 449 19.14 -29.77 16.39
C LYS A 449 19.65 -30.57 17.59
N ARG A 450 18.92 -30.54 18.70
CA ARG A 450 19.12 -31.39 19.86
C ARG A 450 17.80 -32.04 20.19
#